data_AF-Q5DMX0-F1
#
_entry.id   AF-Q5DMX0-F1
#
_cell.length_a   1.000
_cell.length_b   1.000
_cell.length_c   1.000
_cell.angle_alpha   90.00
_cell.angle_beta   90.00
_cell.angle_gamma   90.00
#
_symmetry.space_group_name_H-M   'P 1'
#
loop_
_entity.id
_entity.type
_entity.pdbx_description
1 polymer ?
#
loop_
_entity_poly.entity_id
_entity_poly.type
_entity_poly.pdbx_seq_one_letter_code
_entity_poly.pdbx_strand_id
1 'polypeptide(L)'
;MASDAVHDLNSLVSSEGRDFLIRSNGDQVKISSLIGKNVGLYFSASWCPPCRRFTPVFAGVYEELVPKGEFEVIFISSDRDEDSFKDYFSKMPWLSIPFSDSEIVKRLKELFKVRGIPHLVVLDPSGKVSTDQGVRLVSEHGINAYPFTAEQIQHLKDKEEEARRNQTISSLLVSNSRDYVISNGGNQIPVSELEGKVIGLYFSVYGYALCDEFTPILVDTYKKLKEKGQNFEIVSISLDDANEDFSEALKTVPWLALPFQDEKCRKLTRYFELSTIPTLVIIGQDGKTLISNAAELVEEHGVDAYPFTQEKLEELAEIEKSKLESQTLESILVHGERDFGIGKNGAKVSVSELGGKNILLYFLSTLVPSVPCILCLKLIESYNEIKQKYKEFEVIFISSDRDDNSFQEFFSGMPWLALPFGDERKNFINRRFKIQGIPAVVAINESGRTVSTEARKLITEYGANAYPFTEERLKQLEEQLEEEAKGWPEKLKHELHDAHELVRTRRRSYICDACDGMGSGWSFYCKECDFDLHPKCALKNEEEADGEGKEGWICEGGVCRKA
;
A
#
# COMPACT_ATOMS: atom_id res chain seq x y z
N MET A 1 12.16 12.68 -11.56
CA MET A 1 13.04 13.19 -12.63
C MET A 1 13.93 14.24 -11.96
N ALA A 2 15.25 14.06 -12.01
CA ALA A 2 16.16 15.04 -11.43
C ALA A 2 16.00 16.37 -12.17
N SER A 3 15.98 17.48 -11.43
CA SER A 3 15.93 18.82 -12.02
C SER A 3 17.17 19.04 -12.88
N ASP A 4 17.02 19.52 -14.12
CA ASP A 4 18.15 19.97 -14.95
C ASP A 4 18.75 21.31 -14.48
N ALA A 5 18.24 21.87 -13.37
CA ALA A 5 18.82 23.05 -12.75
C ALA A 5 20.24 22.75 -12.24
N VAL A 6 21.19 23.57 -12.69
CA VAL A 6 22.56 23.61 -12.18
C VAL A 6 22.59 24.59 -11.02
N HIS A 7 23.03 24.13 -9.85
CA HIS A 7 23.11 24.94 -8.64
C HIS A 7 24.55 25.36 -8.39
N ASP A 8 24.82 26.67 -8.34
CA ASP A 8 26.10 27.14 -7.83
C ASP A 8 26.18 26.85 -6.33
N LEU A 9 27.08 25.94 -5.94
CA LEU A 9 27.20 25.48 -4.56
C LEU A 9 27.46 26.63 -3.58
N ASN A 10 28.23 27.63 -4.00
CA ASN A 10 28.56 28.75 -3.13
C ASN A 10 27.29 29.53 -2.74
N SER A 11 26.53 30.02 -3.72
CA SER A 11 25.26 30.71 -3.47
C SER A 11 24.17 29.83 -2.85
N LEU A 12 24.22 28.52 -3.10
CA LEU A 12 23.27 27.56 -2.55
C LEU A 12 23.35 27.45 -1.03
N VAL A 13 24.56 27.44 -0.46
CA VAL A 13 24.78 27.22 0.98
C VAL A 13 25.48 28.38 1.70
N SER A 14 25.63 29.57 1.08
CA SER A 14 26.10 30.81 1.73
C SER A 14 24.95 31.75 2.11
N SER A 15 25.10 32.56 3.16
CA SER A 15 24.21 33.69 3.53
C SER A 15 24.98 35.01 3.51
N GLU A 16 24.25 36.14 3.63
CA GLU A 16 24.86 37.46 3.76
C GLU A 16 25.82 37.49 4.96
N GLY A 17 27.11 37.64 4.69
CA GLY A 17 28.16 37.65 5.72
C GLY A 17 28.66 36.27 6.18
N ARG A 18 28.21 35.14 5.58
CA ARG A 18 28.72 33.80 5.88
C ARG A 18 29.13 33.03 4.62
N ASP A 19 30.43 32.75 4.51
CA ASP A 19 31.06 31.96 3.44
C ASP A 19 31.65 30.62 3.94
N PHE A 20 31.28 30.18 5.14
CA PHE A 20 31.83 28.99 5.80
C PHE A 20 30.75 28.01 6.29
N LEU A 21 31.13 26.74 6.37
CA LEU A 21 30.44 25.67 7.08
C LEU A 21 31.19 25.32 8.36
N ILE A 22 30.58 24.56 9.25
CA ILE A 22 31.20 24.15 10.52
C ILE A 22 31.48 22.65 10.55
N ARG A 23 32.57 22.26 11.22
CA ARG A 23 32.82 20.90 11.70
C ARG A 23 32.22 20.70 13.08
N SER A 24 32.08 19.45 13.50
CA SER A 24 31.57 19.08 14.83
C SER A 24 32.43 19.60 15.98
N ASN A 25 33.73 19.84 15.75
CA ASN A 25 34.65 20.46 16.71
C ASN A 25 34.58 22.01 16.73
N GLY A 26 33.74 22.62 15.89
CA GLY A 26 33.59 24.08 15.78
C GLY A 26 34.47 24.74 14.71
N ASP A 27 35.36 24.00 14.05
CA ASP A 27 36.21 24.57 13.00
C ASP A 27 35.39 25.06 11.81
N GLN A 28 35.76 26.22 11.28
CA GLN A 28 35.14 26.79 10.10
C GLN A 28 35.84 26.34 8.82
N VAL A 29 35.07 25.92 7.82
CA VAL A 29 35.55 25.46 6.52
C VAL A 29 34.92 26.33 5.44
N LYS A 30 35.75 26.99 4.61
CA LYS A 30 35.25 27.82 3.51
C LYS A 30 34.46 26.98 2.51
N ILE A 31 33.29 27.48 2.10
CA ILE A 31 32.42 26.81 1.12
C ILE A 31 33.15 26.61 -0.22
N SER A 32 34.00 27.55 -0.61
CA SER A 32 34.80 27.47 -1.84
C SER A 32 35.75 26.26 -1.90
N SER A 33 36.11 25.66 -0.75
CA SER A 33 36.91 24.42 -0.71
C SER A 33 36.16 23.18 -1.18
N LEU A 34 34.85 23.29 -1.38
CA LEU A 34 33.97 22.21 -1.85
C LEU A 34 33.67 22.28 -3.34
N ILE A 35 34.07 23.36 -4.02
CA ILE A 35 33.86 23.52 -5.46
C ILE A 35 34.60 22.41 -6.20
N GLY A 36 33.91 21.74 -7.13
CA GLY A 36 34.46 20.63 -7.91
C GLY A 36 34.39 19.27 -7.21
N LYS A 37 33.80 19.18 -6.01
CA LYS A 37 33.51 17.91 -5.33
C LYS A 37 32.07 17.48 -5.57
N ASN A 38 31.82 16.18 -5.44
CA ASN A 38 30.47 15.69 -5.24
C ASN A 38 30.01 16.07 -3.82
N VAL A 39 28.83 16.65 -3.69
CA VAL A 39 28.32 17.16 -2.40
C VAL A 39 26.99 16.52 -2.04
N GLY A 40 26.94 15.84 -0.90
CA GLY A 40 25.71 15.31 -0.31
C GLY A 40 25.04 16.33 0.62
N LEU A 41 23.85 16.81 0.27
CA LEU A 41 23.00 17.59 1.17
C LEU A 41 22.14 16.63 2.01
N TYR A 42 22.53 16.42 3.27
CA TYR A 42 21.93 15.45 4.17
C TYR A 42 20.97 16.12 5.16
N PHE A 43 19.67 15.95 4.94
CA PHE A 43 18.60 16.45 5.80
C PHE A 43 18.24 15.40 6.84
N SER A 44 18.44 15.72 8.12
CA SER A 44 18.25 14.78 9.23
C SER A 44 17.94 15.49 10.56
N ALA A 45 17.54 14.74 11.58
CA ALA A 45 17.35 15.24 12.94
C ALA A 45 17.49 14.15 14.02
N SER A 46 17.89 14.57 15.22
CA SER A 46 18.11 13.71 16.38
C SER A 46 16.85 12.99 16.84
N TRP A 47 15.69 13.68 16.79
CA TRP A 47 14.41 13.16 17.24
C TRP A 47 13.82 12.09 16.32
N CYS A 48 14.30 11.98 15.08
CA CYS A 48 13.74 11.07 14.06
C CYS A 48 14.36 9.65 14.13
N PRO A 49 13.59 8.59 14.46
CA PRO A 49 14.15 7.24 14.58
C PRO A 49 14.76 6.66 13.28
N PRO A 50 14.13 6.80 12.09
CA PRO A 50 14.77 6.45 10.82
C PRO A 50 16.11 7.16 10.60
N CYS A 51 16.23 8.44 10.95
CA CYS A 51 17.47 9.21 10.84
C CYS A 51 18.60 8.61 11.69
N ARG A 52 18.29 8.30 12.97
CA ARG A 52 19.25 7.69 13.89
C ARG A 52 19.74 6.32 13.42
N ARG A 53 18.90 5.55 12.71
CA ARG A 53 19.29 4.26 12.11
C ARG A 53 20.17 4.44 10.87
N PHE A 54 19.86 5.41 10.00
CA PHE A 54 20.58 5.61 8.75
C PHE A 54 21.94 6.29 8.92
N THR A 55 22.05 7.24 9.84
CA THR A 55 23.28 8.04 10.06
C THR A 55 24.55 7.20 10.25
N PRO A 56 24.60 6.17 11.13
CA PRO A 56 25.81 5.35 11.27
C PRO A 56 26.14 4.56 9.99
N VAL A 57 25.13 4.13 9.23
CA VAL A 57 25.35 3.46 7.93
C VAL A 57 26.00 4.42 6.94
N PHE A 58 25.48 5.65 6.86
CA PHE A 58 26.02 6.65 5.96
C PHE A 58 27.41 7.15 6.38
N ALA A 59 27.67 7.26 7.68
CA ALA A 59 28.99 7.59 8.22
C ALA A 59 30.05 6.56 7.78
N GLY A 60 29.74 5.26 7.84
CA GLY A 60 30.64 4.22 7.34
C GLY A 60 30.97 4.38 5.85
N VAL A 61 29.95 4.61 5.00
CA VAL A 61 30.16 4.87 3.56
C VAL A 61 30.99 6.12 3.32
N TYR A 62 30.74 7.19 4.09
CA TYR A 62 31.50 8.43 3.99
C TYR A 62 32.98 8.20 4.34
N GLU A 63 33.28 7.50 5.43
CA GLU A 63 34.66 7.20 5.85
C GLU A 63 35.44 6.41 4.79
N GLU A 64 34.78 5.49 4.07
CA GLU A 64 35.39 4.78 2.94
C GLU A 64 35.63 5.68 1.71
N LEU A 65 34.87 6.76 1.56
CA LEU A 65 35.01 7.73 0.46
C LEU A 65 36.02 8.85 0.76
N VAL A 66 36.28 9.17 2.02
CA VAL A 66 37.23 10.22 2.44
C VAL A 66 38.62 10.08 1.76
N PRO A 67 39.24 8.88 1.69
CA PRO A 67 40.54 8.72 1.02
C PRO A 67 40.55 9.07 -0.47
N LYS A 68 39.38 9.04 -1.13
CA LYS A 68 39.25 9.40 -2.55
C LYS A 68 39.24 10.92 -2.77
N GLY A 69 38.92 11.71 -1.75
CA GLY A 69 39.01 13.19 -1.77
C GLY A 69 37.92 13.93 -2.57
N GLU A 70 36.98 13.20 -3.18
CA GLU A 70 36.04 13.72 -4.19
C GLU A 70 34.58 13.83 -3.70
N PHE A 71 34.30 13.51 -2.43
CA PHE A 71 32.96 13.58 -1.83
C PHE A 71 32.99 14.30 -0.48
N GLU A 72 32.04 15.20 -0.26
CA GLU A 72 31.80 15.86 1.03
C GLU A 72 30.30 15.87 1.35
N VAL A 73 29.95 15.89 2.64
CA VAL A 73 28.56 15.97 3.10
C VAL A 73 28.33 17.27 3.86
N ILE A 74 27.18 17.90 3.59
CA ILE A 74 26.68 19.05 4.33
C ILE A 74 25.42 18.61 5.06
N PHE A 75 25.48 18.59 6.38
CA PHE A 75 24.35 18.34 7.25
C PHE A 75 23.42 19.56 7.30
N ILE A 76 22.14 19.32 7.06
CA ILE A 76 21.05 20.28 7.17
C ILE A 76 20.10 19.79 8.27
N SER A 77 20.22 20.39 9.45
CA SER A 77 19.47 19.96 10.62
C SER A 77 17.98 20.30 10.53
N SER A 78 17.16 19.40 11.06
CA SER A 78 15.75 19.66 11.39
C SER A 78 15.49 19.55 12.90
N ASP A 79 16.54 19.64 13.71
CA ASP A 79 16.43 19.77 15.17
C ASP A 79 15.76 21.09 15.54
N ARG A 80 15.11 21.10 16.70
CA ARG A 80 14.27 22.22 17.15
C ARG A 80 15.04 23.20 18.05
N ASP A 81 16.19 22.77 18.55
CA ASP A 81 17.04 23.51 19.48
C ASP A 81 18.52 23.19 19.23
N GLU A 82 19.38 24.11 19.67
CA GLU A 82 20.82 24.06 19.39
C GLU A 82 21.54 22.93 20.15
N ASP A 83 21.05 22.56 21.33
CA ASP A 83 21.65 21.50 22.14
C ASP A 83 21.43 20.12 21.49
N SER A 84 20.21 19.85 21.03
CA SER A 84 19.87 18.64 20.26
C SER A 84 20.67 18.57 18.96
N PHE A 85 20.83 19.70 18.26
CA PHE A 85 21.70 19.82 17.09
C PHE A 85 23.15 19.45 17.43
N LYS A 86 23.73 20.05 18.47
CA LYS A 86 25.13 19.83 18.86
C LYS A 86 25.38 18.38 19.27
N ASP A 87 24.53 17.79 20.11
CA ASP A 87 24.69 16.40 20.54
C ASP A 87 24.66 15.45 19.34
N TYR A 88 23.74 15.66 18.40
CA TYR A 88 23.61 14.80 17.24
C TYR A 88 24.72 15.01 16.20
N PHE A 89 25.06 16.26 15.92
CA PHE A 89 26.14 16.62 14.99
C PHE A 89 27.53 16.19 15.51
N SER A 90 27.73 16.12 16.83
CA SER A 90 28.99 15.64 17.43
C SER A 90 29.38 14.21 17.01
N LYS A 91 28.38 13.42 16.56
CA LYS A 91 28.53 12.02 16.14
C LYS A 91 28.77 11.88 14.63
N MET A 92 28.87 12.99 13.89
CA MET A 92 28.96 12.99 12.42
C MET A 92 30.37 13.41 11.94
N PRO A 93 30.92 12.75 10.90
CA PRO A 93 32.26 13.02 10.39
C PRO A 93 32.35 14.14 9.34
N TRP A 94 31.24 14.80 9.03
CA TRP A 94 31.08 15.76 7.92
C TRP A 94 30.76 17.18 8.38
N LEU A 95 30.55 18.09 7.42
CA LEU A 95 30.27 19.51 7.66
C LEU A 95 28.78 19.75 7.96
N SER A 96 28.46 20.91 8.55
CA SER A 96 27.08 21.38 8.73
C SER A 96 26.93 22.86 8.40
N ILE A 97 25.72 23.23 8.00
CA ILE A 97 25.27 24.62 8.09
C ILE A 97 25.12 24.97 9.58
N PRO A 98 25.58 26.15 10.05
CA PRO A 98 25.37 26.57 11.43
C PRO A 98 23.88 26.57 11.80
N PHE A 99 23.54 26.10 13.00
CA PHE A 99 22.15 26.02 13.46
C PHE A 99 21.40 27.37 13.45
N SER A 100 22.13 28.47 13.65
CA SER A 100 21.59 29.83 13.61
C SER A 100 21.10 30.26 12.22
N ASP A 101 21.52 29.60 11.14
CA ASP A 101 21.17 29.94 9.76
C ASP A 101 19.88 29.24 9.29
N SER A 102 18.80 29.47 10.04
CA SER A 102 17.51 28.81 9.83
C SER A 102 16.86 29.14 8.49
N GLU A 103 17.13 30.32 7.94
CA GLU A 103 16.58 30.76 6.66
C GLU A 103 17.15 29.95 5.49
N ILE A 104 18.45 29.67 5.48
CA ILE A 104 19.03 28.79 4.45
C ILE A 104 18.52 27.36 4.61
N VAL A 105 18.42 26.85 5.84
CA VAL A 105 17.87 25.52 6.10
C VAL A 105 16.45 25.40 5.53
N LYS A 106 15.62 26.43 5.75
CA LYS A 106 14.25 26.49 5.20
C LYS A 106 14.26 26.54 3.68
N ARG A 107 15.05 27.45 3.09
CA ARG A 107 15.21 27.59 1.63
C ARG A 107 15.64 26.28 0.96
N LEU A 108 16.60 25.56 1.54
CA LEU A 108 17.08 24.29 1.00
C LEU A 108 16.01 23.20 1.06
N LYS A 109 15.23 23.12 2.15
CA LYS A 109 14.11 22.18 2.26
C LYS A 109 13.05 22.44 1.20
N GLU A 110 12.72 23.70 0.96
CA GLU A 110 11.74 24.10 -0.08
C GLU A 110 12.28 23.81 -1.48
N LEU A 111 13.52 24.24 -1.78
CA LEU A 111 14.16 24.07 -3.09
C LEU A 111 14.25 22.60 -3.51
N PHE A 112 14.66 21.73 -2.58
CA PHE A 112 14.76 20.29 -2.82
C PHE A 112 13.49 19.51 -2.47
N LYS A 113 12.39 20.22 -2.17
CA LYS A 113 11.06 19.64 -1.90
C LYS A 113 11.09 18.52 -0.85
N VAL A 114 11.84 18.72 0.22
CA VAL A 114 12.05 17.72 1.28
C VAL A 114 10.75 17.52 2.06
N ARG A 115 10.07 16.39 1.83
CA ARG A 115 8.79 16.03 2.50
C ARG A 115 8.94 15.15 3.74
N GLY A 116 10.14 14.59 3.96
CA GLY A 116 10.42 13.69 5.07
C GLY A 116 11.92 13.51 5.27
N ILE A 117 12.33 13.05 6.45
CA ILE A 117 13.72 12.79 6.82
C ILE A 117 13.90 11.35 7.31
N PRO A 118 15.05 10.69 7.06
CA PRO A 118 16.24 11.23 6.42
C PRO A 118 16.06 11.47 4.92
N HIS A 119 16.73 12.49 4.39
CA HIS A 119 16.76 12.79 2.96
C HIS A 119 18.19 13.15 2.54
N LEU A 120 18.65 12.68 1.38
CA LEU A 120 20.01 12.90 0.89
C LEU A 120 19.95 13.23 -0.60
N VAL A 121 20.28 14.46 -0.94
CA VAL A 121 20.44 14.91 -2.33
C VAL A 121 21.93 14.96 -2.64
N VAL A 122 22.35 14.35 -3.75
CA VAL A 122 23.75 14.38 -4.18
C VAL A 122 23.88 15.30 -5.39
N LEU A 123 24.76 16.28 -5.27
CA LEU A 123 25.17 17.19 -6.34
C LEU A 123 26.50 16.70 -6.92
N ASP A 124 26.62 16.75 -8.24
CA ASP A 124 27.88 16.50 -8.93
C ASP A 124 28.84 17.71 -8.84
N PRO A 125 30.09 17.61 -9.31
CA PRO A 125 31.06 18.71 -9.31
C PRO A 125 30.61 19.99 -10.02
N SER A 126 29.65 19.90 -10.96
CA SER A 126 29.09 21.03 -11.68
C SER A 126 27.95 21.72 -10.92
N GLY A 127 27.44 21.09 -9.86
CA GLY A 127 26.29 21.55 -9.10
C GLY A 127 24.95 21.02 -9.61
N LYS A 128 24.95 20.07 -10.55
CA LYS A 128 23.73 19.40 -11.00
C LYS A 128 23.32 18.32 -10.00
N VAL A 129 22.02 18.14 -9.79
CA VAL A 129 21.50 17.04 -8.98
C VAL A 129 21.74 15.70 -9.68
N SER A 130 22.66 14.89 -9.15
CA SER A 130 22.90 13.51 -9.59
C SER A 130 21.76 12.59 -9.16
N THR A 131 21.29 12.74 -7.92
CA THR A 131 20.16 11.96 -7.38
C THR A 131 19.53 12.66 -6.17
N ASP A 132 18.20 12.52 -6.05
CA ASP A 132 17.43 12.88 -4.85
C ASP A 132 17.08 11.64 -3.99
N GLN A 133 17.53 10.45 -4.41
CA GLN A 133 17.29 9.17 -3.74
C GLN A 133 18.51 8.67 -2.97
N GLY A 134 19.40 9.58 -2.51
CA GLY A 134 20.68 9.21 -1.91
C GLY A 134 20.54 8.27 -0.71
N VAL A 135 19.54 8.47 0.16
CA VAL A 135 19.29 7.58 1.32
C VAL A 135 19.02 6.15 0.87
N ARG A 136 18.19 6.00 -0.17
CA ARG A 136 17.84 4.69 -0.71
C ARG A 136 19.07 4.02 -1.32
N LEU A 137 19.81 4.73 -2.17
CA LEU A 137 20.99 4.21 -2.86
C LEU A 137 22.13 3.82 -1.89
N VAL A 138 22.38 4.63 -0.86
CA VAL A 138 23.35 4.28 0.19
C VAL A 138 22.87 3.05 0.97
N SER A 139 21.58 2.98 1.31
CA SER A 139 21.02 1.84 2.04
C SER A 139 21.07 0.54 1.24
N GLU A 140 20.85 0.62 -0.08
CA GLU A 140 20.79 -0.51 -1.01
C GLU A 140 22.19 -0.98 -1.41
N HIS A 141 23.05 -0.07 -1.89
CA HIS A 141 24.31 -0.42 -2.55
C HIS A 141 25.56 0.05 -1.79
N GLY A 142 25.41 0.80 -0.69
CA GLY A 142 26.54 1.30 0.11
C GLY A 142 27.48 2.17 -0.71
N ILE A 143 28.79 1.94 -0.58
CA ILE A 143 29.82 2.64 -1.36
C ILE A 143 29.70 2.42 -2.87
N ASN A 144 29.12 1.31 -3.34
CA ASN A 144 29.01 1.02 -4.77
C ASN A 144 28.07 1.99 -5.49
N ALA A 145 27.19 2.68 -4.75
CA ALA A 145 26.36 3.73 -5.31
C ALA A 145 27.19 4.92 -5.81
N TYR A 146 28.37 5.18 -5.25
CA TYR A 146 29.27 6.25 -5.69
C TYR A 146 29.74 6.03 -7.13
N PRO A 147 29.78 7.06 -8.00
CA PRO A 147 29.58 8.50 -7.74
C PRO A 147 28.14 9.00 -7.78
N PHE A 148 27.15 8.12 -7.61
CA PHE A 148 25.71 8.43 -7.62
C PHE A 148 25.19 8.96 -8.96
N THR A 149 25.94 8.73 -10.04
CA THR A 149 25.53 9.10 -11.40
C THR A 149 24.44 8.17 -11.91
N ALA A 150 23.62 8.66 -12.84
CA ALA A 150 22.60 7.84 -13.49
C ALA A 150 23.21 6.61 -14.18
N GLU A 151 24.39 6.75 -14.80
CA GLU A 151 25.11 5.65 -15.44
C GLU A 151 25.54 4.57 -14.43
N GLN A 152 26.11 4.97 -13.29
CA GLN A 152 26.52 4.02 -12.25
C GLN A 152 25.31 3.29 -11.67
N ILE A 153 24.21 4.01 -11.41
CA ILE A 153 22.98 3.41 -10.88
C ILE A 153 22.39 2.45 -11.92
N GLN A 154 22.39 2.80 -13.20
CA GLN A 154 21.92 1.92 -14.26
C GLN A 154 22.81 0.67 -14.36
N HIS A 155 24.13 0.81 -14.30
CA HIS A 155 25.05 -0.32 -14.28
C HIS A 155 24.82 -1.26 -13.08
N LEU A 156 24.53 -0.74 -11.89
CA LEU A 156 24.17 -1.56 -10.73
C LEU A 156 22.87 -2.33 -10.96
N LYS A 157 21.85 -1.69 -11.54
CA LYS A 157 20.59 -2.34 -11.90
C LYS A 157 20.78 -3.43 -12.95
N ASP A 158 21.54 -3.15 -14.00
CA ASP A 158 21.82 -4.11 -15.06
C ASP A 158 22.52 -5.35 -14.49
N LYS A 159 23.46 -5.15 -13.56
CA LYS A 159 24.14 -6.24 -12.85
C LYS A 159 23.19 -7.05 -11.95
N GLU A 160 22.24 -6.40 -11.29
CA GLU A 160 21.21 -7.08 -10.49
C GLU A 160 20.23 -7.86 -11.37
N GLU A 161 19.82 -7.30 -12.51
CA GLU A 161 19.00 -7.99 -13.50
C GLU A 161 19.72 -9.18 -14.12
N GLU A 162 21.00 -9.05 -14.44
CA GLU A 162 21.82 -10.17 -14.92
C GLU A 162 21.94 -11.25 -13.84
N ALA A 163 22.15 -10.87 -12.57
CA ALA A 163 22.16 -11.81 -11.46
C ALA A 163 20.81 -12.52 -11.30
N ARG A 164 19.69 -11.82 -11.49
CA ARG A 164 18.33 -12.40 -11.50
C ARG A 164 18.13 -13.37 -12.67
N ARG A 165 18.57 -13.00 -13.88
CA ARG A 165 18.51 -13.89 -15.05
C ARG A 165 19.37 -15.14 -14.86
N ASN A 166 20.51 -15.02 -14.20
CA ASN A 166 21.44 -16.12 -13.92
C ASN A 166 21.22 -16.79 -12.55
N GLN A 167 20.10 -16.50 -11.89
CA GLN A 167 19.77 -17.04 -10.56
C GLN A 167 19.87 -18.57 -10.52
N THR A 168 20.43 -19.09 -9.43
CA THR A 168 20.45 -20.51 -9.04
C THR A 168 20.11 -20.65 -7.55
N ILE A 169 19.84 -21.87 -7.08
CA ILE A 169 19.65 -22.11 -5.65
C ILE A 169 20.92 -21.73 -4.88
N SER A 170 22.09 -22.12 -5.40
CA SER A 170 23.37 -21.70 -4.85
C SER A 170 23.55 -20.18 -4.80
N SER A 171 23.19 -19.41 -5.84
CA SER A 171 23.32 -17.94 -5.79
C SER A 171 22.44 -17.31 -4.71
N LEU A 172 21.29 -17.90 -4.41
CA LEU A 172 20.37 -17.44 -3.37
C LEU A 172 20.87 -17.81 -1.96
N LEU A 173 21.27 -19.06 -1.75
CA LEU A 173 21.50 -19.62 -0.41
C LEU A 173 22.97 -19.71 0.02
N VAL A 174 23.94 -19.69 -0.89
CA VAL A 174 25.38 -19.76 -0.56
C VAL A 174 25.97 -18.36 -0.39
N SER A 175 26.66 -18.13 0.72
CA SER A 175 27.44 -16.93 1.00
C SER A 175 28.95 -17.22 0.95
N ASN A 176 29.78 -16.19 1.04
CA ASN A 176 31.24 -16.37 1.11
C ASN A 176 31.69 -17.14 2.37
N SER A 177 30.87 -17.16 3.42
CA SER A 177 31.17 -17.79 4.69
C SER A 177 30.46 -19.13 4.91
N ARG A 178 29.49 -19.51 4.05
CA ARG A 178 28.61 -20.66 4.28
C ARG A 178 28.01 -21.22 2.99
N ASP A 179 28.00 -22.55 2.88
CA ASP A 179 27.40 -23.34 1.81
C ASP A 179 26.33 -24.35 2.29
N TYR A 180 25.84 -24.25 3.53
CA TYR A 180 24.85 -25.16 4.13
C TYR A 180 23.61 -24.43 4.68
N VAL A 181 22.45 -25.08 4.71
CA VAL A 181 21.28 -24.65 5.53
C VAL A 181 21.20 -25.52 6.79
N ILE A 182 20.37 -25.15 7.77
CA ILE A 182 20.20 -25.95 9.00
C ILE A 182 18.83 -26.60 9.06
N SER A 183 18.76 -27.83 9.57
CA SER A 183 17.49 -28.48 9.90
C SER A 183 16.95 -28.00 11.25
N ASN A 184 15.71 -28.36 11.57
CA ASN A 184 15.12 -28.08 12.89
C ASN A 184 15.87 -28.73 14.07
N GLY A 185 16.65 -29.78 13.81
CA GLY A 185 17.55 -30.41 14.78
C GLY A 185 18.94 -29.75 14.87
N GLY A 186 19.19 -28.69 14.10
CA GLY A 186 20.47 -27.98 14.03
C GLY A 186 21.52 -28.66 13.14
N ASN A 187 21.17 -29.71 12.40
CA ASN A 187 22.11 -30.38 11.50
C ASN A 187 22.36 -29.50 10.26
N GLN A 188 23.62 -29.43 9.84
CA GLN A 188 24.00 -28.71 8.62
C GLN A 188 23.74 -29.59 7.39
N ILE A 189 23.01 -29.03 6.42
CA ILE A 189 22.65 -29.67 5.16
C ILE A 189 23.28 -28.86 4.02
N PRO A 190 24.20 -29.42 3.22
CA PRO A 190 24.80 -28.73 2.09
C PRO A 190 23.73 -28.19 1.12
N VAL A 191 23.89 -26.95 0.64
CA VAL A 191 22.97 -26.34 -0.34
C VAL A 191 22.92 -27.15 -1.64
N SER A 192 23.99 -27.86 -2.00
CA SER A 192 24.01 -28.77 -3.15
C SER A 192 22.97 -29.88 -3.09
N GLU A 193 22.50 -30.27 -1.89
CA GLU A 193 21.41 -31.26 -1.75
C GLU A 193 20.03 -30.70 -2.07
N LEU A 194 19.91 -29.37 -2.25
CA LEU A 194 18.69 -28.68 -2.64
C LEU A 194 18.59 -28.50 -4.16
N GLU A 195 19.70 -28.66 -4.89
CA GLU A 195 19.71 -28.52 -6.34
C GLU A 195 18.78 -29.55 -7.01
N GLY A 196 17.98 -29.09 -7.99
CA GLY A 196 16.98 -29.92 -8.68
C GLY A 196 15.67 -30.14 -7.91
N LYS A 197 15.51 -29.56 -6.71
CA LYS A 197 14.24 -29.57 -5.95
C LYS A 197 13.45 -28.28 -6.20
N VAL A 198 12.13 -28.34 -5.98
CA VAL A 198 11.32 -27.12 -5.84
C VAL A 198 11.52 -26.59 -4.43
N ILE A 199 11.96 -25.34 -4.29
CA ILE A 199 12.27 -24.74 -2.98
C ILE A 199 11.27 -23.62 -2.67
N GLY A 200 10.60 -23.70 -1.53
CA GLY A 200 9.89 -22.57 -0.94
C GLY A 200 10.81 -21.76 -0.02
N LEU A 201 11.12 -20.52 -0.36
CA LEU A 201 11.78 -19.58 0.55
C LEU A 201 10.70 -18.89 1.39
N TYR A 202 10.63 -19.25 2.66
CA TYR A 202 9.56 -18.77 3.56
C TYR A 202 10.06 -17.64 4.46
N PHE A 203 9.59 -16.42 4.20
CA PHE A 203 9.93 -15.22 4.96
C PHE A 203 8.87 -14.97 6.03
N SER A 204 9.28 -14.99 7.30
CA SER A 204 8.38 -14.89 8.45
C SER A 204 9.01 -14.16 9.62
N VAL A 205 8.14 -13.62 10.49
CA VAL A 205 8.48 -13.08 11.81
C VAL A 205 7.68 -13.88 12.84
N TYR A 206 8.35 -14.37 13.87
CA TYR A 206 7.71 -15.12 14.95
C TYR A 206 6.76 -14.23 15.76
N GLY A 207 5.55 -14.74 16.05
CA GLY A 207 4.52 -14.01 16.79
C GLY A 207 3.84 -12.88 16.00
N TYR A 208 4.12 -12.77 14.69
CA TYR A 208 3.35 -11.88 13.82
C TYR A 208 2.06 -12.59 13.38
N ALA A 209 0.91 -11.99 13.70
CA ALA A 209 -0.41 -12.64 13.56
C ALA A 209 -0.66 -13.32 12.20
N LEU A 210 -0.31 -12.67 11.08
CA LEU A 210 -0.50 -13.26 9.75
C LEU A 210 0.44 -14.46 9.51
N CYS A 211 1.65 -14.44 10.08
CA CYS A 211 2.56 -15.60 10.03
C CYS A 211 2.03 -16.75 10.91
N ASP A 212 1.47 -16.45 12.07
CA ASP A 212 0.89 -17.45 12.98
C ASP A 212 -0.35 -18.12 12.36
N GLU A 213 -1.14 -17.39 11.57
CA GLU A 213 -2.28 -17.91 10.82
C GLU A 213 -1.84 -18.78 9.63
N PHE A 214 -0.83 -18.35 8.87
CA PHE A 214 -0.38 -19.03 7.65
C PHE A 214 0.49 -20.28 7.92
N THR A 215 1.39 -20.22 8.91
CA THR A 215 2.40 -21.28 9.15
C THR A 215 1.77 -22.67 9.31
N PRO A 216 0.67 -22.87 10.08
CA PRO A 216 0.01 -24.17 10.19
C PRO A 216 -0.47 -24.73 8.84
N ILE A 217 -0.97 -23.88 7.94
CA ILE A 217 -1.44 -24.26 6.60
C ILE A 217 -0.27 -24.73 5.74
N LEU A 218 0.86 -24.00 5.80
CA LEU A 218 2.07 -24.36 5.09
C LEU A 218 2.68 -25.67 5.64
N VAL A 219 2.64 -25.91 6.96
CA VAL A 219 3.09 -27.17 7.58
C VAL A 219 2.26 -28.35 7.10
N ASP A 220 0.93 -28.24 7.08
CA ASP A 220 0.04 -29.29 6.56
C ASP A 220 0.32 -29.58 5.08
N THR A 221 0.44 -28.53 4.26
CA THR A 221 0.78 -28.62 2.84
C THR A 221 2.11 -29.34 2.61
N TYR A 222 3.16 -28.92 3.32
CA TYR A 222 4.49 -29.51 3.23
C TYR A 222 4.47 -31.00 3.61
N LYS A 223 3.83 -31.38 4.72
CA LYS A 223 3.72 -32.78 5.15
C LYS A 223 3.02 -33.64 4.09
N LYS A 224 1.90 -33.18 3.55
CA LYS A 224 1.17 -33.88 2.47
C LYS A 224 2.01 -34.05 1.22
N LEU A 225 2.82 -33.04 0.85
CA LEU A 225 3.73 -33.15 -0.30
C LEU A 225 4.85 -34.18 -0.05
N LYS A 226 5.44 -34.19 1.16
CA LYS A 226 6.44 -35.20 1.54
C LYS A 226 5.86 -36.62 1.54
N GLU A 227 4.65 -36.81 2.06
CA GLU A 227 3.95 -38.11 2.04
C GLU A 227 3.68 -38.60 0.61
N LYS A 228 3.37 -37.69 -0.31
CA LYS A 228 3.22 -37.97 -1.75
C LYS A 228 4.56 -38.17 -2.48
N GLY A 229 5.70 -38.11 -1.78
CA GLY A 229 7.03 -38.27 -2.37
C GLY A 229 7.46 -37.12 -3.29
N GLN A 230 6.84 -35.94 -3.15
CA GLN A 230 7.14 -34.80 -4.01
C GLN A 230 8.48 -34.17 -3.62
N ASN A 231 9.23 -33.71 -4.64
CA ASN A 231 10.54 -33.11 -4.46
C ASN A 231 10.45 -31.61 -4.10
N PHE A 232 9.77 -31.33 -2.99
CA PHE A 232 9.54 -29.99 -2.45
C PHE A 232 10.26 -29.83 -1.11
N GLU A 233 10.99 -28.74 -0.93
CA GLU A 233 11.66 -28.40 0.33
C GLU A 233 11.38 -26.94 0.69
N ILE A 234 11.38 -26.61 1.98
CA ILE A 234 11.21 -25.22 2.44
C ILE A 234 12.49 -24.79 3.15
N VAL A 235 12.95 -23.57 2.87
CA VAL A 235 14.02 -22.89 3.59
C VAL A 235 13.44 -21.63 4.23
N SER A 236 13.29 -21.64 5.55
CA SER A 236 12.89 -20.48 6.33
C SER A 236 13.97 -19.40 6.33
N ILE A 237 13.55 -18.18 6.04
CA ILE A 237 14.32 -16.95 6.10
C ILE A 237 13.71 -16.09 7.21
N SER A 238 14.23 -16.26 8.42
CA SER A 238 13.75 -15.50 9.58
C SER A 238 14.12 -14.02 9.44
N LEU A 239 13.13 -13.18 9.75
CA LEU A 239 13.27 -11.72 9.84
C LEU A 239 13.24 -11.26 11.32
N ASP A 240 13.42 -12.19 12.25
CA ASP A 240 13.43 -11.92 13.69
C ASP A 240 14.72 -11.19 14.10
N ASP A 241 14.59 -10.26 15.04
CA ASP A 241 15.73 -9.53 15.59
C ASP A 241 16.39 -10.27 16.78
N ALA A 242 15.72 -11.28 17.35
CA ALA A 242 16.17 -12.05 18.52
C ALA A 242 16.39 -13.54 18.22
N ASN A 243 17.45 -14.11 18.80
CA ASN A 243 17.81 -15.52 18.56
C ASN A 243 16.84 -16.49 19.24
N GLU A 244 16.25 -16.11 20.38
CA GLU A 244 15.23 -16.89 21.06
C GLU A 244 14.02 -17.12 20.17
N ASP A 245 13.52 -16.05 19.53
CA ASP A 245 12.36 -16.10 18.62
C ASP A 245 12.63 -17.02 17.42
N PHE A 246 13.81 -16.87 16.79
CA PHE A 246 14.27 -17.76 15.72
C PHE A 246 14.29 -19.23 16.17
N SER A 247 14.86 -19.49 17.35
CA SER A 247 15.05 -20.84 17.87
C SER A 247 13.71 -21.50 18.22
N GLU A 248 12.76 -20.75 18.77
CA GLU A 248 11.41 -21.23 19.04
C GLU A 248 10.66 -21.51 17.74
N ALA A 249 10.69 -20.59 16.77
CA ALA A 249 10.07 -20.79 15.47
C ALA A 249 10.60 -22.05 14.77
N LEU A 250 11.92 -22.25 14.72
CA LEU A 250 12.56 -23.38 14.05
C LEU A 250 12.16 -24.75 14.63
N LYS A 251 11.88 -24.84 15.94
CA LYS A 251 11.42 -26.08 16.59
C LYS A 251 10.01 -26.50 16.16
N THR A 252 9.19 -25.55 15.73
CA THR A 252 7.78 -25.82 15.39
C THR A 252 7.57 -26.30 13.96
N VAL A 253 8.58 -26.14 13.09
CA VAL A 253 8.48 -26.39 11.66
C VAL A 253 9.27 -27.64 11.22
N PRO A 254 8.81 -28.36 10.18
CA PRO A 254 9.43 -29.62 9.73
C PRO A 254 10.47 -29.44 8.61
N TRP A 255 10.91 -28.21 8.33
CA TRP A 255 11.74 -27.87 7.18
C TRP A 255 13.07 -27.21 7.57
N LEU A 256 13.82 -26.74 6.58
CA LEU A 256 15.17 -26.19 6.75
C LEU A 256 15.12 -24.67 7.00
N ALA A 257 16.21 -24.07 7.45
CA ALA A 257 16.34 -22.63 7.64
C ALA A 257 17.74 -22.13 7.31
N LEU A 258 17.84 -20.84 6.95
CA LEU A 258 19.12 -20.14 7.06
C LEU A 258 19.46 -19.93 8.54
N PRO A 259 20.75 -20.01 8.93
CA PRO A 259 21.17 -19.69 10.28
C PRO A 259 20.76 -18.27 10.70
N PHE A 260 20.52 -18.07 12.00
CA PHE A 260 20.20 -16.75 12.55
C PHE A 260 21.27 -15.72 12.20
N GLN A 261 20.83 -14.51 11.81
CA GLN A 261 21.67 -13.39 11.35
C GLN A 261 22.58 -13.69 10.14
N ASP A 262 22.28 -14.72 9.34
CA ASP A 262 22.98 -14.92 8.08
C ASP A 262 22.83 -13.70 7.17
N GLU A 263 23.94 -13.29 6.52
CA GLU A 263 23.94 -12.12 5.65
C GLU A 263 22.97 -12.25 4.46
N LYS A 264 22.63 -13.48 4.06
CA LYS A 264 21.65 -13.74 3.01
C LYS A 264 20.24 -13.37 3.41
N CYS A 265 19.85 -13.47 4.69
CA CYS A 265 18.49 -13.13 5.10
C CYS A 265 18.12 -11.70 4.68
N ARG A 266 18.98 -10.73 4.98
CA ARG A 266 18.78 -9.32 4.58
C ARG A 266 18.92 -9.10 3.08
N LYS A 267 19.87 -9.79 2.42
CA LYS A 267 20.07 -9.66 0.96
C LYS A 267 18.85 -10.19 0.20
N LEU A 268 18.26 -11.30 0.64
CA LEU A 268 17.11 -11.93 -0.01
C LEU A 268 15.83 -11.09 0.15
N THR A 269 15.61 -10.45 1.31
CA THR A 269 14.50 -9.49 1.50
C THR A 269 14.50 -8.39 0.43
N ARG A 270 15.69 -7.87 0.10
CA ARG A 270 15.87 -6.84 -0.93
C ARG A 270 15.75 -7.42 -2.33
N TYR A 271 16.41 -8.55 -2.56
CA TYR A 271 16.44 -9.22 -3.85
C TYR A 271 15.04 -9.55 -4.37
N PHE A 272 14.13 -10.00 -3.49
CA PHE A 272 12.73 -10.28 -3.80
C PHE A 272 11.77 -9.10 -3.58
N GLU A 273 12.28 -7.93 -3.20
CA GLU A 273 11.48 -6.71 -3.02
C GLU A 273 10.25 -6.92 -2.12
N LEU A 274 10.45 -7.59 -0.97
CA LEU A 274 9.34 -7.99 -0.11
C LEU A 274 8.52 -6.79 0.39
N SER A 275 7.22 -6.78 0.08
CA SER A 275 6.27 -5.76 0.50
C SER A 275 5.40 -6.18 1.69
N THR A 276 5.27 -7.48 1.92
CA THR A 276 4.34 -8.06 2.92
C THR A 276 4.95 -9.30 3.56
N ILE A 277 4.46 -9.66 4.75
CA ILE A 277 4.74 -10.94 5.40
C ILE A 277 3.41 -11.54 5.90
N PRO A 278 3.25 -12.88 5.90
CA PRO A 278 4.19 -13.88 5.39
C PRO A 278 4.39 -13.78 3.86
N THR A 279 5.57 -14.18 3.39
CA THR A 279 5.85 -14.36 1.96
C THR A 279 6.47 -15.72 1.71
N LEU A 280 5.94 -16.46 0.74
CA LEU A 280 6.49 -17.74 0.28
C LEU A 280 6.95 -17.63 -1.17
N VAL A 281 8.23 -17.42 -1.42
CA VAL A 281 8.78 -17.40 -2.79
C VAL A 281 8.99 -18.84 -3.26
N ILE A 282 8.49 -19.19 -4.44
CA ILE A 282 8.71 -20.52 -5.03
C ILE A 282 9.84 -20.47 -6.05
N ILE A 283 10.86 -21.28 -5.83
CA ILE A 283 12.00 -21.51 -6.73
C ILE A 283 11.81 -22.87 -7.40
N GLY A 284 11.85 -22.89 -8.73
CA GLY A 284 11.75 -24.08 -9.55
C GLY A 284 12.99 -24.96 -9.46
N GLN A 285 12.89 -26.16 -10.04
CA GLN A 285 13.99 -27.14 -10.06
C GLN A 285 15.22 -26.65 -10.83
N ASP A 286 15.05 -25.68 -11.73
CA ASP A 286 16.10 -25.00 -12.48
C ASP A 286 16.78 -23.86 -11.68
N GLY A 287 16.34 -23.64 -10.44
CA GLY A 287 16.82 -22.57 -9.57
C GLY A 287 16.25 -21.19 -9.90
N LYS A 288 15.29 -21.08 -10.84
CA LYS A 288 14.61 -19.82 -11.18
C LYS A 288 13.38 -19.60 -10.32
N THR A 289 13.03 -18.34 -10.11
CA THR A 289 11.81 -17.98 -9.37
C THR A 289 10.59 -18.27 -10.24
N LEU A 290 9.71 -19.15 -9.76
CA LEU A 290 8.41 -19.45 -10.39
C LEU A 290 7.33 -18.47 -9.91
N ILE A 291 7.27 -18.23 -8.60
CA ILE A 291 6.26 -17.37 -7.98
C ILE A 291 6.93 -16.50 -6.91
N SER A 292 6.74 -15.19 -6.98
CA SER A 292 7.30 -14.21 -6.05
C SER A 292 6.60 -14.19 -4.68
N ASN A 293 5.33 -14.57 -4.60
CA ASN A 293 4.67 -14.88 -3.34
C ASN A 293 3.50 -15.86 -3.55
N ALA A 294 3.63 -17.08 -3.05
CA ALA A 294 2.64 -18.14 -3.15
C ALA A 294 1.84 -18.33 -1.84
N ALA A 295 1.91 -17.39 -0.89
CA ALA A 295 1.20 -17.51 0.39
C ALA A 295 -0.31 -17.67 0.18
N GLU A 296 -0.95 -16.75 -0.55
CA GLU A 296 -2.39 -16.81 -0.85
C GLU A 296 -2.78 -18.09 -1.61
N LEU A 297 -1.96 -18.49 -2.59
CA LEU A 297 -2.20 -19.72 -3.34
C LEU A 297 -2.19 -20.97 -2.44
N VAL A 298 -1.26 -21.04 -1.48
CA VAL A 298 -1.20 -22.14 -0.50
C VAL A 298 -2.35 -22.05 0.51
N GLU A 299 -2.75 -20.86 0.93
CA GLU A 299 -3.93 -20.67 1.80
C GLU A 299 -5.21 -21.21 1.15
N GLU A 300 -5.37 -20.99 -0.15
CA GLU A 300 -6.58 -21.35 -0.89
C GLU A 300 -6.60 -22.81 -1.35
N HIS A 301 -5.47 -23.31 -1.83
CA HIS A 301 -5.40 -24.61 -2.51
C HIS A 301 -4.55 -25.64 -1.79
N GLY A 302 -3.76 -25.23 -0.79
CA GLY A 302 -2.90 -26.12 -0.01
C GLY A 302 -2.00 -26.99 -0.91
N VAL A 303 -2.11 -28.31 -0.76
CA VAL A 303 -1.35 -29.29 -1.55
C VAL A 303 -1.64 -29.24 -3.05
N ASP A 304 -2.81 -28.76 -3.46
CA ASP A 304 -3.23 -28.73 -4.87
C ASP A 304 -2.59 -27.55 -5.62
N ALA A 305 -1.94 -26.61 -4.92
CA ALA A 305 -1.12 -25.56 -5.52
C ALA A 305 0.15 -26.10 -6.20
N TYR A 306 0.64 -27.27 -5.77
CA TYR A 306 1.81 -27.92 -6.35
C TYR A 306 1.47 -28.47 -7.76
N PRO A 307 2.36 -28.34 -8.77
CA PRO A 307 3.79 -27.96 -8.69
C PRO A 307 4.11 -26.47 -8.86
N PHE A 308 3.15 -25.56 -8.65
CA PHE A 308 3.37 -24.12 -8.80
C PHE A 308 3.83 -23.70 -10.22
N THR A 309 3.53 -24.52 -11.22
CA THR A 309 3.79 -24.22 -12.63
C THR A 309 2.71 -23.30 -13.19
N GLN A 310 3.04 -22.55 -14.23
CA GLN A 310 2.08 -21.69 -14.92
C GLN A 310 0.82 -22.46 -15.36
N GLU A 311 0.99 -23.66 -15.92
CA GLU A 311 -0.12 -24.55 -16.30
C GLU A 311 -1.01 -24.92 -15.10
N LYS A 312 -0.41 -25.19 -13.94
CA LYS A 312 -1.18 -25.51 -12.73
C LYS A 312 -1.95 -24.30 -12.20
N LEU A 313 -1.36 -23.12 -12.27
CA LEU A 313 -2.04 -21.87 -11.88
C LEU A 313 -3.24 -21.60 -12.80
N GLU A 314 -3.10 -21.82 -14.10
CA GLU A 314 -4.19 -21.69 -15.07
C GLU A 314 -5.31 -22.72 -14.81
N GLU A 315 -4.95 -23.96 -14.47
CA GLU A 315 -5.92 -25.00 -14.06
C GLU A 315 -6.72 -24.55 -12.82
N LEU A 316 -6.04 -24.06 -11.77
CA LEU A 316 -6.67 -23.61 -10.53
C LEU A 316 -7.58 -22.40 -10.77
N ALA A 317 -7.14 -21.45 -11.61
CA ALA A 317 -7.93 -20.30 -12.01
C ALA A 317 -9.20 -20.71 -12.77
N GLU A 318 -9.13 -21.70 -13.66
CA GLU A 318 -10.32 -22.19 -14.37
C GLU A 318 -11.27 -22.96 -13.44
N ILE A 319 -10.74 -23.70 -12.45
CA ILE A 319 -11.54 -24.32 -11.39
C ILE A 319 -12.26 -23.25 -10.57
N GLU A 320 -11.58 -22.18 -10.17
CA GLU A 320 -12.17 -21.09 -9.40
C GLU A 320 -13.24 -20.35 -10.21
N LYS A 321 -12.93 -20.03 -11.47
CA LYS A 321 -13.89 -19.44 -12.40
C LYS A 321 -15.12 -20.34 -12.58
N SER A 322 -14.93 -21.65 -12.76
CA SER A 322 -16.03 -22.62 -12.84
C SER A 322 -16.87 -22.64 -11.56
N LYS A 323 -16.23 -22.57 -10.38
CA LYS A 323 -16.94 -22.46 -9.09
C LYS A 323 -17.76 -21.17 -9.03
N LEU A 324 -17.21 -20.04 -9.44
CA LEU A 324 -17.90 -18.75 -9.49
C LEU A 324 -19.06 -18.73 -10.51
N GLU A 325 -18.90 -19.41 -11.65
CA GLU A 325 -19.94 -19.56 -12.67
C GLU A 325 -21.08 -20.46 -12.21
N SER A 326 -20.77 -21.52 -11.44
CA SER A 326 -21.75 -22.45 -10.85
C SER A 326 -22.40 -21.93 -9.56
N GLN A 327 -21.98 -20.76 -9.06
CA GLN A 327 -22.45 -20.24 -7.79
C GLN A 327 -23.95 -19.94 -7.85
N THR A 328 -24.68 -20.45 -6.86
CA THR A 328 -26.10 -20.13 -6.63
C THR A 328 -26.29 -19.46 -5.29
N LEU A 329 -27.47 -18.88 -5.07
CA LEU A 329 -27.81 -18.26 -3.81
C LEU A 329 -27.81 -19.29 -2.65
N GLU A 330 -28.31 -20.49 -2.93
CA GLU A 330 -28.33 -21.60 -1.99
C GLU A 330 -26.91 -22.04 -1.61
N SER A 331 -25.98 -22.06 -2.56
CA SER A 331 -24.58 -22.39 -2.28
C SER A 331 -23.91 -21.41 -1.30
N ILE A 332 -24.46 -20.21 -1.15
CA ILE A 332 -23.98 -19.17 -0.21
C ILE A 332 -24.76 -19.23 1.11
N LEU A 333 -26.09 -19.30 1.04
CA LEU A 333 -26.98 -19.07 2.18
C LEU A 333 -27.56 -20.33 2.81
N VAL A 334 -27.31 -21.53 2.26
CA VAL A 334 -27.77 -22.80 2.83
C VAL A 334 -26.59 -23.57 3.43
N HIS A 335 -26.72 -23.99 4.69
CA HIS A 335 -25.74 -24.87 5.34
C HIS A 335 -26.44 -25.84 6.28
N GLY A 336 -26.33 -27.15 6.00
CA GLY A 336 -27.10 -28.17 6.69
C GLY A 336 -28.60 -27.88 6.60
N GLU A 337 -29.28 -27.88 7.75
CA GLU A 337 -30.72 -27.58 7.87
C GLU A 337 -31.05 -26.08 7.93
N ARG A 338 -30.05 -25.19 7.84
CA ARG A 338 -30.27 -23.73 7.92
C ARG A 338 -30.41 -23.14 6.52
N ASP A 339 -31.65 -22.94 6.11
CA ASP A 339 -32.05 -22.49 4.77
C ASP A 339 -32.94 -21.25 4.79
N PHE A 340 -32.91 -20.44 5.86
CA PHE A 340 -33.79 -19.27 6.02
C PHE A 340 -33.08 -18.04 6.56
N GLY A 341 -33.59 -16.85 6.24
CA GLY A 341 -33.32 -15.60 6.95
C GLY A 341 -34.48 -15.23 7.88
N ILE A 342 -34.31 -14.20 8.70
CA ILE A 342 -35.34 -13.66 9.57
C ILE A 342 -35.74 -12.24 9.15
N GLY A 343 -37.03 -11.96 9.13
CA GLY A 343 -37.57 -10.61 8.99
C GLY A 343 -37.83 -9.93 10.34
N LYS A 344 -38.25 -8.66 10.31
CA LYS A 344 -38.50 -7.82 11.50
C LYS A 344 -39.33 -8.47 12.61
N ASN A 345 -40.34 -9.24 12.22
CA ASN A 345 -41.28 -9.85 13.18
C ASN A 345 -40.81 -11.23 13.67
N GLY A 346 -39.54 -11.59 13.42
CA GLY A 346 -39.01 -12.93 13.64
C GLY A 346 -39.52 -13.97 12.64
N ALA A 347 -40.27 -13.54 11.61
CA ALA A 347 -40.76 -14.42 10.56
C ALA A 347 -39.58 -15.01 9.77
N LYS A 348 -39.59 -16.32 9.59
CA LYS A 348 -38.59 -17.03 8.78
C LYS A 348 -38.95 -16.88 7.30
N VAL A 349 -37.96 -16.53 6.49
CA VAL A 349 -38.07 -16.43 5.02
C VAL A 349 -37.09 -17.44 4.43
N SER A 350 -37.59 -18.44 3.70
CA SER A 350 -36.70 -19.45 3.08
C SER A 350 -35.80 -18.80 2.03
N VAL A 351 -34.57 -19.29 1.90
CA VAL A 351 -33.62 -18.88 0.86
C VAL A 351 -34.20 -19.13 -0.53
N SER A 352 -35.02 -20.17 -0.69
CA SER A 352 -35.73 -20.44 -1.95
C SER A 352 -36.68 -19.30 -2.37
N GLU A 353 -37.29 -18.59 -1.41
CA GLU A 353 -38.14 -17.41 -1.66
C GLU A 353 -37.33 -16.16 -2.04
N LEU A 354 -36.01 -16.22 -1.90
CA LEU A 354 -35.08 -15.18 -2.29
C LEU A 354 -34.49 -15.43 -3.68
N GLY A 355 -34.72 -16.60 -4.28
CA GLY A 355 -34.33 -16.91 -5.65
C GLY A 355 -34.89 -15.89 -6.65
N GLY A 356 -34.08 -15.48 -7.63
CA GLY A 356 -34.45 -14.47 -8.62
C GLY A 356 -34.35 -13.02 -8.12
N LYS A 357 -33.89 -12.77 -6.89
CA LYS A 357 -33.69 -11.42 -6.35
C LYS A 357 -32.23 -11.02 -6.39
N ASN A 358 -31.99 -9.73 -6.63
CA ASN A 358 -30.69 -9.10 -6.37
C ASN A 358 -30.53 -8.92 -4.86
N ILE A 359 -29.44 -9.42 -4.29
CA ILE A 359 -29.23 -9.46 -2.84
C ILE A 359 -27.94 -8.76 -2.48
N LEU A 360 -28.01 -7.87 -1.48
CA LEU A 360 -26.82 -7.38 -0.79
C LEU A 360 -26.63 -8.14 0.52
N LEU A 361 -25.46 -8.76 0.70
CA LEU A 361 -25.02 -9.28 1.99
C LEU A 361 -24.32 -8.14 2.74
N TYR A 362 -24.90 -7.69 3.85
CA TYR A 362 -24.39 -6.56 4.62
C TYR A 362 -23.76 -7.02 5.94
N PHE A 363 -22.46 -6.79 6.10
CA PHE A 363 -21.69 -7.18 7.29
C PHE A 363 -21.40 -5.95 8.14
N LEU A 364 -21.83 -5.95 9.40
CA LEU A 364 -21.59 -4.85 10.35
C LEU A 364 -21.56 -5.38 11.80
N SER A 365 -20.83 -4.67 12.68
CA SER A 365 -21.02 -4.72 14.12
C SER A 365 -21.33 -3.32 14.65
N THR A 366 -22.19 -3.25 15.66
CA THR A 366 -22.78 -2.04 16.25
C THR A 366 -21.97 -1.50 17.44
N LEU A 367 -20.74 -2.01 17.66
CA LEU A 367 -19.82 -1.62 18.74
C LEU A 367 -19.27 -0.18 18.61
N VAL A 368 -20.12 0.84 18.44
CA VAL A 368 -19.93 2.23 18.90
C VAL A 368 -21.33 2.88 19.13
N PRO A 369 -21.74 3.24 20.36
CA PRO A 369 -23.09 3.74 20.64
C PRO A 369 -23.38 5.22 20.30
N SER A 370 -22.59 5.91 19.47
CA SER A 370 -22.74 7.39 19.38
C SER A 370 -22.49 8.04 18.03
N VAL A 371 -22.28 7.29 16.95
CA VAL A 371 -22.23 7.86 15.59
C VAL A 371 -23.05 6.96 14.66
N PRO A 372 -24.15 7.45 14.04
CA PRO A 372 -24.81 6.67 13.00
C PRO A 372 -23.79 6.37 11.92
N CYS A 373 -23.55 5.09 11.64
CA CYS A 373 -22.67 4.69 10.55
C CYS A 373 -23.18 5.36 9.27
N ILE A 374 -22.40 6.27 8.69
CA ILE A 374 -22.78 7.05 7.50
C ILE A 374 -23.21 6.10 6.37
N LEU A 375 -22.57 4.92 6.29
CA LEU A 375 -22.95 3.88 5.35
C LEU A 375 -24.34 3.29 5.66
N CYS A 376 -24.72 3.09 6.93
CA CYS A 376 -26.06 2.60 7.28
C CYS A 376 -27.15 3.53 6.74
N LEU A 377 -27.01 4.86 6.95
CA LEU A 377 -27.99 5.82 6.47
C LEU A 377 -28.10 5.79 4.94
N LYS A 378 -26.96 5.85 4.23
CA LYS A 378 -26.92 5.73 2.77
C LYS A 378 -27.50 4.39 2.27
N LEU A 379 -27.24 3.30 2.97
CA LEU A 379 -27.74 1.98 2.60
C LEU A 379 -29.26 1.89 2.79
N ILE A 380 -29.82 2.49 3.86
CA ILE A 380 -31.27 2.55 4.08
C ILE A 380 -31.94 3.39 2.98
N GLU A 381 -31.39 4.56 2.67
CA GLU A 381 -31.88 5.43 1.59
C GLU A 381 -31.86 4.68 0.25
N SER A 382 -30.69 4.13 -0.10
CA SER A 382 -30.52 3.36 -1.33
C SER A 382 -31.45 2.16 -1.39
N TYR A 383 -31.62 1.45 -0.28
CA TYR A 383 -32.54 0.31 -0.19
C TYR A 383 -33.97 0.73 -0.50
N ASN A 384 -34.46 1.78 0.14
CA ASN A 384 -35.84 2.24 -0.07
C ASN A 384 -36.07 2.70 -1.52
N GLU A 385 -35.12 3.44 -2.10
CA GLU A 385 -35.20 3.90 -3.49
C GLU A 385 -35.19 2.75 -4.50
N ILE A 386 -34.29 1.77 -4.32
CA ILE A 386 -34.21 0.60 -5.20
C ILE A 386 -35.48 -0.24 -5.03
N LYS A 387 -35.88 -0.55 -3.79
CA LYS A 387 -37.03 -1.42 -3.48
C LYS A 387 -38.36 -0.84 -3.97
N GLN A 388 -38.48 0.49 -4.05
CA GLN A 388 -39.64 1.16 -4.64
C GLN A 388 -39.79 0.89 -6.14
N LYS A 389 -38.66 0.75 -6.86
CA LYS A 389 -38.62 0.51 -8.31
C LYS A 389 -38.52 -0.97 -8.67
N TYR A 390 -37.81 -1.75 -7.86
CA TYR A 390 -37.46 -3.15 -8.08
C TYR A 390 -37.83 -3.97 -6.84
N LYS A 391 -38.93 -4.72 -6.90
CA LYS A 391 -39.42 -5.52 -5.76
C LYS A 391 -38.49 -6.72 -5.48
N GLU A 392 -37.79 -7.15 -6.52
CA GLU A 392 -36.82 -8.23 -6.61
C GLU A 392 -35.42 -7.81 -6.14
N PHE A 393 -35.33 -6.93 -5.15
CA PHE A 393 -34.10 -6.50 -4.50
C PHE A 393 -34.19 -6.72 -2.99
N GLU A 394 -33.20 -7.27 -2.32
CA GLU A 394 -33.23 -7.48 -0.86
C GLU A 394 -31.86 -7.26 -0.22
N VAL A 395 -31.84 -6.93 1.07
CA VAL A 395 -30.62 -6.90 1.88
C VAL A 395 -30.70 -8.00 2.93
N ILE A 396 -29.60 -8.71 3.15
CA ILE A 396 -29.46 -9.69 4.24
C ILE A 396 -28.35 -9.20 5.15
N PHE A 397 -28.72 -8.77 6.35
CA PHE A 397 -27.79 -8.37 7.39
C PHE A 397 -27.13 -9.58 8.05
N ILE A 398 -25.81 -9.55 8.13
CA ILE A 398 -24.95 -10.56 8.74
C ILE A 398 -24.20 -9.89 9.90
N SER A 399 -24.73 -10.07 11.11
CA SER A 399 -24.21 -9.39 12.29
C SER A 399 -22.85 -9.93 12.75
N SER A 400 -21.98 -8.99 13.08
CA SER A 400 -20.71 -9.23 13.76
C SER A 400 -20.71 -8.83 15.24
N ASP A 401 -21.91 -8.64 15.81
CA ASP A 401 -22.09 -8.29 17.21
C ASP A 401 -21.69 -9.42 18.15
N ARG A 402 -21.29 -9.03 19.36
CA ARG A 402 -20.83 -9.96 20.41
C ARG A 402 -21.97 -10.53 21.24
N ASP A 403 -23.14 -9.91 21.18
CA ASP A 403 -24.31 -10.25 21.98
C ASP A 403 -25.62 -10.00 21.21
N ASP A 404 -26.67 -10.74 21.59
CA ASP A 404 -27.98 -10.68 20.94
C ASP A 404 -28.67 -9.33 21.16
N ASN A 405 -28.47 -8.64 22.29
CA ASN A 405 -29.13 -7.36 22.54
C ASN A 405 -28.67 -6.31 21.53
N SER A 406 -27.37 -6.19 21.33
CA SER A 406 -26.76 -5.29 20.34
C SER A 406 -27.25 -5.58 18.92
N PHE A 407 -27.42 -6.88 18.59
CA PHE A 407 -27.99 -7.31 17.32
C PHE A 407 -29.45 -6.87 17.17
N GLN A 408 -30.30 -7.16 18.17
CA GLN A 408 -31.74 -6.86 18.12
C GLN A 408 -31.99 -5.35 18.09
N GLU A 409 -31.25 -4.58 18.90
CA GLU A 409 -31.37 -3.12 18.94
C GLU A 409 -31.20 -2.51 17.55
N PHE A 410 -30.13 -2.90 16.86
CA PHE A 410 -29.88 -2.42 15.50
C PHE A 410 -30.86 -3.00 14.49
N PHE A 411 -31.05 -4.33 14.47
CA PHE A 411 -31.88 -5.00 13.48
C PHE A 411 -33.34 -4.55 13.52
N SER A 412 -33.89 -4.25 14.70
CA SER A 412 -35.28 -3.78 14.86
C SER A 412 -35.59 -2.51 14.04
N GLY A 413 -34.60 -1.63 13.85
CA GLY A 413 -34.72 -0.40 13.07
C GLY A 413 -34.54 -0.58 11.56
N MET A 414 -34.03 -1.72 11.09
CA MET A 414 -33.58 -1.89 9.69
C MET A 414 -34.67 -2.49 8.78
N PRO A 415 -34.84 -2.03 7.54
CA PRO A 415 -35.98 -2.40 6.67
C PRO A 415 -35.85 -3.76 5.95
N TRP A 416 -34.84 -4.56 6.28
CA TRP A 416 -34.40 -5.73 5.51
C TRP A 416 -34.33 -7.01 6.35
N LEU A 417 -33.90 -8.12 5.74
CA LEU A 417 -33.74 -9.42 6.40
C LEU A 417 -32.40 -9.52 7.15
N ALA A 418 -32.26 -10.50 8.03
CA ALA A 418 -30.98 -10.86 8.65
C ALA A 418 -30.78 -12.37 8.70
N LEU A 419 -29.52 -12.81 8.82
CA LEU A 419 -29.25 -14.13 9.38
C LEU A 419 -29.52 -14.10 10.89
N PRO A 420 -30.03 -15.20 11.49
CA PRO A 420 -30.17 -15.32 12.93
C PRO A 420 -28.87 -14.97 13.68
N PHE A 421 -28.98 -14.41 14.89
CA PHE A 421 -27.81 -14.21 15.73
C PHE A 421 -27.13 -15.56 16.06
N GLY A 422 -25.80 -15.58 16.05
CA GLY A 422 -25.02 -16.81 16.24
C GLY A 422 -25.10 -17.81 15.08
N ASP A 423 -25.51 -17.38 13.87
CA ASP A 423 -25.59 -18.30 12.74
C ASP A 423 -24.21 -18.76 12.25
N GLU A 424 -23.95 -20.08 12.25
CA GLU A 424 -22.68 -20.67 11.79
C GLU A 424 -22.40 -20.39 10.32
N ARG A 425 -23.45 -20.18 9.50
CA ARG A 425 -23.32 -19.78 8.09
C ARG A 425 -22.45 -18.54 7.92
N LYS A 426 -22.46 -17.63 8.89
CA LYS A 426 -21.61 -16.43 8.89
C LYS A 426 -20.14 -16.76 8.71
N ASN A 427 -19.63 -17.81 9.38
CA ASN A 427 -18.21 -18.16 9.31
C ASN A 427 -17.82 -18.70 7.93
N PHE A 428 -18.75 -19.41 7.27
CA PHE A 428 -18.56 -19.85 5.90
C PHE A 428 -18.59 -18.66 4.93
N ILE A 429 -19.59 -17.79 5.05
CA ILE A 429 -19.77 -16.61 4.20
C ILE A 429 -18.59 -15.63 4.34
N ASN A 430 -18.13 -15.36 5.57
CA ASN A 430 -16.97 -14.48 5.83
C ASN A 430 -15.70 -15.01 5.15
N ARG A 431 -15.44 -16.31 5.25
CA ARG A 431 -14.30 -16.95 4.58
C ARG A 431 -14.45 -16.91 3.06
N ARG A 432 -15.63 -17.25 2.55
CA ARG A 432 -15.94 -17.30 1.12
C ARG A 432 -15.72 -15.96 0.41
N PHE A 433 -16.04 -14.85 1.09
CA PHE A 433 -15.88 -13.50 0.56
C PHE A 433 -14.68 -12.74 1.15
N LYS A 434 -13.78 -13.42 1.87
CA LYS A 434 -12.58 -12.85 2.48
C LYS A 434 -12.85 -11.52 3.21
N ILE A 435 -13.89 -11.50 4.07
CA ILE A 435 -14.29 -10.28 4.79
C ILE A 435 -13.23 -9.95 5.87
N GLN A 436 -12.29 -9.07 5.53
CA GLN A 436 -11.18 -8.65 6.40
C GLN A 436 -11.54 -7.48 7.33
N GLY A 437 -12.61 -6.73 7.02
CA GLY A 437 -13.02 -5.57 7.79
C GLY A 437 -14.49 -5.24 7.59
N ILE A 438 -15.08 -4.62 8.60
CA ILE A 438 -16.49 -4.19 8.59
C ILE A 438 -16.58 -2.65 8.75
N PRO A 439 -17.59 -1.98 8.15
CA PRO A 439 -18.66 -2.59 7.36
C PRO A 439 -18.20 -3.12 6.00
N ALA A 440 -18.85 -4.18 5.52
CA ALA A 440 -18.64 -4.73 4.17
C ALA A 440 -19.99 -5.00 3.50
N VAL A 441 -20.04 -4.94 2.17
CA VAL A 441 -21.24 -5.24 1.39
C VAL A 441 -20.83 -6.04 0.16
N VAL A 442 -21.45 -7.20 -0.03
CA VAL A 442 -21.28 -8.05 -1.21
C VAL A 442 -22.60 -8.06 -1.99
N ALA A 443 -22.53 -7.82 -3.30
CA ALA A 443 -23.68 -7.86 -4.20
C ALA A 443 -23.76 -9.20 -4.94
N ILE A 444 -24.92 -9.81 -4.88
CA ILE A 444 -25.31 -11.05 -5.55
C ILE A 444 -26.48 -10.74 -6.48
N ASN A 445 -26.43 -11.17 -7.74
CA ASN A 445 -27.51 -10.93 -8.70
C ASN A 445 -28.65 -11.95 -8.56
N GLU A 446 -29.69 -11.80 -9.38
CA GLU A 446 -30.86 -12.67 -9.42
C GLU A 446 -30.57 -14.15 -9.70
N SER A 447 -29.44 -14.47 -10.33
CA SER A 447 -29.00 -15.85 -10.57
C SER A 447 -28.25 -16.47 -9.38
N GLY A 448 -27.99 -15.70 -8.33
CA GLY A 448 -27.18 -16.14 -7.19
C GLY A 448 -25.68 -15.98 -7.38
N ARG A 449 -25.24 -15.33 -8.47
CA ARG A 449 -23.82 -15.07 -8.77
C ARG A 449 -23.36 -13.76 -8.13
N THR A 450 -22.12 -13.75 -7.65
CA THR A 450 -21.50 -12.54 -7.10
C THR A 450 -21.18 -11.58 -8.23
N VAL A 451 -21.68 -10.35 -8.15
CA VAL A 451 -21.41 -9.27 -9.11
C VAL A 451 -20.47 -8.21 -8.56
N SER A 452 -20.34 -8.10 -7.24
CA SER A 452 -19.32 -7.24 -6.62
C SER A 452 -19.05 -7.64 -5.17
N THR A 453 -17.79 -7.75 -4.78
CA THR A 453 -17.36 -7.82 -3.36
C THR A 453 -17.11 -6.44 -2.76
N GLU A 454 -17.17 -5.39 -3.58
CA GLU A 454 -16.85 -3.99 -3.24
C GLU A 454 -18.09 -3.10 -3.25
N ALA A 455 -19.29 -3.68 -3.15
CA ALA A 455 -20.56 -2.96 -3.24
C ALA A 455 -20.69 -1.85 -2.18
N ARG A 456 -19.93 -1.94 -1.07
CA ARG A 456 -19.82 -0.85 -0.08
C ARG A 456 -19.37 0.45 -0.73
N LYS A 457 -18.32 0.39 -1.56
CA LYS A 457 -17.79 1.58 -2.25
C LYS A 457 -18.82 2.13 -3.22
N LEU A 458 -19.45 1.25 -4.00
CA LEU A 458 -20.47 1.62 -4.98
C LEU A 458 -21.67 2.34 -4.33
N ILE A 459 -22.18 1.83 -3.21
CA ILE A 459 -23.29 2.45 -2.47
C ILE A 459 -22.85 3.77 -1.85
N THR A 460 -21.60 3.84 -1.36
CA THR A 460 -21.06 5.08 -0.79
C THR A 460 -20.95 6.17 -1.85
N GLU A 461 -20.52 5.84 -3.06
CA GLU A 461 -20.25 6.80 -4.13
C GLU A 461 -21.50 7.15 -4.94
N TYR A 462 -22.33 6.16 -5.29
CA TYR A 462 -23.44 6.31 -6.24
C TYR A 462 -24.83 6.03 -5.65
N GLY A 463 -24.92 5.56 -4.39
CA GLY A 463 -26.21 5.25 -3.74
C GLY A 463 -27.04 4.24 -4.53
N ALA A 464 -28.34 4.52 -4.69
CA ALA A 464 -29.26 3.68 -5.45
C ALA A 464 -28.89 3.55 -6.94
N ASN A 465 -28.19 4.52 -7.51
CA ASN A 465 -27.82 4.51 -8.94
C ASN A 465 -26.80 3.41 -9.28
N ALA A 466 -26.07 2.92 -8.28
CA ALA A 466 -25.16 1.79 -8.43
C ALA A 466 -25.90 0.49 -8.78
N TYR A 467 -27.19 0.34 -8.46
CA TYR A 467 -27.96 -0.84 -8.79
C TYR A 467 -27.95 -1.11 -10.31
N PRO A 468 -27.71 -2.35 -10.79
CA PRO A 468 -27.66 -3.62 -10.04
C PRO A 468 -26.26 -4.04 -9.52
N PHE A 469 -25.34 -3.08 -9.33
CA PHE A 469 -23.99 -3.27 -8.78
C PHE A 469 -23.08 -4.12 -9.67
N THR A 470 -23.34 -4.14 -10.98
CA THR A 470 -22.51 -4.82 -11.98
C THR A 470 -21.37 -3.93 -12.48
N GLU A 471 -20.32 -4.54 -13.01
CA GLU A 471 -19.22 -3.80 -13.63
C GLU A 471 -19.69 -2.97 -14.84
N GLU A 472 -20.62 -3.49 -15.64
CA GLU A 472 -21.20 -2.76 -16.77
C GLU A 472 -21.94 -1.51 -16.30
N ARG A 473 -22.66 -1.60 -15.17
CA ARG A 473 -23.36 -0.45 -14.61
C ARG A 473 -22.39 0.58 -14.08
N LEU A 474 -21.29 0.15 -13.45
CA LEU A 474 -20.23 1.04 -13.00
C LEU A 474 -19.61 1.79 -14.18
N LYS A 475 -19.25 1.08 -15.27
CA LYS A 475 -18.72 1.70 -16.49
C LYS A 475 -19.68 2.77 -17.05
N GLN A 476 -20.98 2.48 -17.10
CA GLN A 476 -21.98 3.47 -17.54
C GLN A 476 -22.02 4.72 -16.65
N LEU A 477 -21.91 4.56 -15.32
CA LEU A 477 -21.89 5.71 -14.40
C LEU A 477 -20.61 6.53 -14.57
N GLU A 478 -19.47 5.87 -14.76
CA GLU A 478 -18.19 6.53 -15.02
C GLU A 478 -18.22 7.31 -16.33
N GLU A 479 -18.69 6.68 -17.43
CA GLU A 479 -18.89 7.31 -18.73
C GLU A 479 -19.85 8.51 -18.65
N GLN A 480 -20.97 8.39 -17.92
CA GLN A 480 -21.90 9.50 -17.72
C GLN A 480 -21.22 10.70 -17.06
N LEU A 481 -20.44 10.45 -16.02
CA LEU A 481 -19.72 11.51 -15.31
C LEU A 481 -18.59 12.10 -16.18
N GLU A 482 -17.93 11.32 -17.02
CA GLU A 482 -16.95 11.84 -17.99
C GLU A 482 -17.61 12.72 -19.05
N GLU A 483 -18.76 12.29 -19.57
CA GLU A 483 -19.55 13.08 -20.52
C GLU A 483 -20.11 14.36 -19.88
N GLU A 484 -20.50 14.34 -18.60
CA GLU A 484 -20.88 15.55 -17.86
C GLU A 484 -19.74 16.56 -17.77
N ALA A 485 -18.51 16.08 -17.56
CA ALA A 485 -17.32 16.92 -17.52
C ALA A 485 -16.82 17.35 -18.91
N LYS A 486 -17.44 16.86 -19.98
CA LYS A 486 -16.97 17.11 -21.35
C LYS A 486 -17.12 18.58 -21.70
N GLY A 487 -16.01 19.18 -22.09
CA GLY A 487 -15.91 20.61 -22.38
C GLY A 487 -15.60 21.49 -21.15
N TRP A 488 -15.70 20.97 -19.92
CA TRP A 488 -15.26 21.74 -18.74
C TRP A 488 -13.75 21.99 -18.79
N PRO A 489 -13.27 23.14 -18.30
CA PRO A 489 -11.84 23.43 -18.26
C PRO A 489 -11.12 22.44 -17.32
N GLU A 490 -9.88 22.08 -17.65
CA GLU A 490 -9.04 21.25 -16.79
C GLU A 490 -8.55 22.03 -15.56
N LYS A 491 -8.31 23.33 -15.74
CA LYS A 491 -7.93 24.29 -14.71
C LYS A 491 -8.73 25.56 -14.84
N LEU A 492 -9.11 26.18 -13.73
CA LEU A 492 -9.74 27.49 -13.71
C LEU A 492 -9.21 28.35 -12.58
N LYS A 493 -9.21 29.67 -12.79
CA LYS A 493 -9.07 30.65 -11.72
C LYS A 493 -10.45 31.05 -11.23
N HIS A 494 -10.60 31.21 -9.93
CA HIS A 494 -11.86 31.54 -9.31
C HIS A 494 -11.68 32.68 -8.31
N GLU A 495 -12.57 33.66 -8.28
CA GLU A 495 -12.44 34.88 -7.47
C GLU A 495 -12.39 34.59 -5.96
N LEU A 496 -13.06 33.52 -5.52
CA LEU A 496 -12.99 33.04 -4.12
C LEU A 496 -11.64 32.38 -3.78
N HIS A 497 -10.78 32.12 -4.77
CA HIS A 497 -9.49 31.46 -4.61
C HIS A 497 -8.46 31.89 -5.67
N ASP A 498 -7.99 33.13 -5.58
CA ASP A 498 -7.10 33.75 -6.59
C ASP A 498 -5.63 33.28 -6.51
N ALA A 499 -5.21 32.68 -5.40
CA ALA A 499 -3.82 32.32 -5.17
C ALA A 499 -3.33 31.17 -6.07
N HIS A 500 -4.19 30.20 -6.35
CA HIS A 500 -3.87 29.01 -7.15
C HIS A 500 -5.00 28.67 -8.11
N GLU A 501 -4.66 28.03 -9.23
CA GLU A 501 -5.68 27.49 -10.14
C GLU A 501 -6.32 26.25 -9.53
N LEU A 502 -7.66 26.18 -9.60
CA LEU A 502 -8.41 24.99 -9.22
C LEU A 502 -8.33 23.97 -10.36
N VAL A 503 -8.00 22.72 -10.03
CA VAL A 503 -7.88 21.61 -10.98
C VAL A 503 -9.12 20.75 -10.94
N ARG A 504 -9.70 20.45 -12.10
CA ARG A 504 -10.85 19.54 -12.22
C ARG A 504 -10.44 18.14 -11.75
N THR A 505 -10.95 17.73 -10.59
CA THR A 505 -10.48 16.54 -9.86
C THR A 505 -11.66 15.64 -9.49
N ARG A 506 -11.46 14.33 -9.53
CA ARG A 506 -12.41 13.35 -8.97
C ARG A 506 -12.29 13.32 -7.45
N ARG A 507 -13.37 13.61 -6.75
CA ARG A 507 -13.49 13.59 -5.29
C ARG A 507 -14.61 12.66 -4.87
N ARG A 508 -14.34 11.78 -3.92
CA ARG A 508 -15.34 10.87 -3.35
C ARG A 508 -16.42 11.62 -2.57
N SER A 509 -16.00 12.59 -1.78
CA SER A 509 -16.85 13.50 -1.02
C SER A 509 -16.04 14.74 -0.70
N TYR A 510 -16.68 15.90 -0.71
CA TYR A 510 -16.08 17.17 -0.31
C TYR A 510 -17.17 18.14 0.16
N ILE A 511 -16.77 19.21 0.83
CA ILE A 511 -17.64 20.34 1.14
C ILE A 511 -17.22 21.45 0.18
N CYS A 512 -18.19 22.08 -0.47
CA CYS A 512 -17.92 23.19 -1.37
C CYS A 512 -17.66 24.46 -0.54
N ASP A 513 -16.48 25.05 -0.68
CA ASP A 513 -16.07 26.25 0.06
C ASP A 513 -16.86 27.51 -0.33
N ALA A 514 -17.61 27.48 -1.44
CA ALA A 514 -18.47 28.61 -1.84
C ALA A 514 -19.89 28.56 -1.25
N CYS A 515 -20.44 27.37 -1.00
CA CYS A 515 -21.85 27.23 -0.60
C CYS A 515 -22.09 26.35 0.63
N ASP A 516 -21.01 25.85 1.23
CA ASP A 516 -21.00 24.90 2.35
C ASP A 516 -21.78 23.60 2.09
N GLY A 517 -22.17 23.35 0.84
CA GLY A 517 -22.91 22.17 0.44
C GLY A 517 -22.00 20.97 0.23
N MET A 518 -22.47 19.78 0.60
CA MET A 518 -21.77 18.52 0.32
C MET A 518 -21.74 18.24 -1.18
N GLY A 519 -20.61 17.77 -1.70
CA GLY A 519 -20.41 17.37 -3.09
C GLY A 519 -19.76 15.99 -3.21
N SER A 520 -19.97 15.33 -4.35
CA SER A 520 -19.31 14.09 -4.74
C SER A 520 -19.13 14.06 -6.26
N GLY A 521 -18.18 13.27 -6.77
CA GLY A 521 -17.90 13.19 -8.21
C GLY A 521 -16.83 14.19 -8.65
N TRP A 522 -17.14 15.08 -9.58
CA TRP A 522 -16.19 16.09 -10.05
C TRP A 522 -16.21 17.34 -9.18
N SER A 523 -15.03 17.84 -8.78
CA SER A 523 -14.84 19.14 -8.15
C SER A 523 -13.79 19.96 -8.91
N PHE A 524 -13.73 21.27 -8.62
CA PHE A 524 -12.57 22.09 -8.92
C PHE A 524 -11.78 22.27 -7.63
N TYR A 525 -10.63 21.61 -7.55
CA TYR A 525 -9.86 21.40 -6.32
C TYR A 525 -8.48 22.04 -6.38
N CYS A 526 -8.10 22.76 -5.34
CA CYS A 526 -6.73 23.18 -5.08
C CYS A 526 -6.09 22.27 -4.02
N LYS A 527 -5.10 21.48 -4.44
CA LYS A 527 -4.36 20.59 -3.53
C LYS A 527 -3.51 21.34 -2.50
N GLU A 528 -3.04 22.54 -2.84
CA GLU A 528 -2.13 23.30 -1.98
C GLU A 528 -2.86 23.95 -0.81
N CYS A 529 -4.12 24.36 -1.02
CA CYS A 529 -4.93 25.05 -0.02
C CYS A 529 -6.07 24.21 0.55
N ASP A 530 -6.23 22.98 0.07
CA ASP A 530 -7.36 22.09 0.36
C ASP A 530 -8.73 22.76 0.15
N PHE A 531 -8.89 23.39 -1.02
CA PHE A 531 -10.07 24.18 -1.38
C PHE A 531 -10.84 23.51 -2.52
N ASP A 532 -12.13 23.23 -2.34
CA ASP A 532 -13.01 22.54 -3.27
C ASP A 532 -14.23 23.39 -3.65
N LEU A 533 -14.51 23.48 -4.95
CA LEU A 533 -15.78 24.02 -5.45
C LEU A 533 -16.60 22.94 -6.16
N HIS A 534 -17.93 23.00 -6.00
CA HIS A 534 -18.84 22.32 -6.92
C HIS A 534 -18.61 22.82 -8.35
N PRO A 535 -18.79 21.99 -9.39
CA PRO A 535 -18.71 22.43 -10.78
C PRO A 535 -19.63 23.63 -11.06
N LYS A 536 -20.86 23.61 -10.54
CA LYS A 536 -21.81 24.74 -10.64
C LYS A 536 -21.35 26.00 -9.91
N CYS A 537 -20.60 25.88 -8.80
CA CYS A 537 -20.09 27.02 -8.06
C CYS A 537 -18.87 27.62 -8.75
N ALA A 538 -18.09 26.77 -9.43
CA ALA A 538 -16.88 27.20 -10.11
C ALA A 538 -17.12 27.73 -11.53
N LEU A 539 -18.19 27.28 -12.21
CA LEU A 539 -18.45 27.58 -13.62
C LEU A 539 -19.59 28.58 -13.84
N LYS A 540 -20.47 28.81 -12.86
CA LYS A 540 -21.61 29.72 -13.04
C LYS A 540 -21.15 31.18 -12.98
N ASN A 541 -21.49 31.96 -14.00
CA ASN A 541 -21.32 33.42 -13.97
C ASN A 541 -22.49 34.06 -13.21
N GLU A 542 -22.19 34.90 -12.22
CA GLU A 542 -23.16 35.83 -11.63
C GLU A 542 -23.30 37.05 -12.54
N GLU A 543 -24.13 37.02 -13.60
CA GLU A 543 -24.62 38.25 -14.25
C GLU A 543 -25.78 37.95 -15.24
N GLU A 544 -27.01 37.91 -14.71
CA GLU A 544 -28.13 38.55 -15.40
C GLU A 544 -28.04 40.06 -15.11
N ALA A 545 -27.08 40.74 -15.73
CA ALA A 545 -27.09 42.20 -15.85
C ALA A 545 -26.24 42.61 -17.06
N ASP A 546 -26.93 43.02 -18.13
CA ASP A 546 -26.47 43.90 -19.20
C ASP A 546 -25.09 43.66 -19.87
N GLY A 547 -25.16 43.09 -21.09
CA GLY A 547 -24.41 43.64 -22.23
C GLY A 547 -23.11 42.96 -22.63
N GLU A 548 -23.20 42.22 -23.75
CA GLU A 548 -22.14 41.93 -24.73
C GLU A 548 -20.81 41.31 -24.25
N GLY A 549 -20.79 39.96 -24.26
CA GLY A 549 -19.73 39.18 -24.88
C GLY A 549 -18.64 38.61 -23.96
N LYS A 550 -18.85 37.38 -23.48
CA LYS A 550 -17.94 36.21 -23.59
C LYS A 550 -18.49 34.98 -22.85
N GLU A 551 -18.30 33.82 -23.48
CA GLU A 551 -18.47 32.43 -23.02
C GLU A 551 -19.00 32.23 -21.57
N GLY A 552 -20.33 32.12 -21.43
CA GLY A 552 -20.97 31.75 -20.16
C GLY A 552 -21.20 30.23 -20.05
N TRP A 553 -21.46 29.74 -18.83
CA TRP A 553 -21.92 28.38 -18.59
C TRP A 553 -23.33 28.39 -18.01
N ILE A 554 -24.21 27.56 -18.56
CA ILE A 554 -25.55 27.30 -18.02
C ILE A 554 -25.47 26.01 -17.21
N CYS A 555 -25.81 26.07 -15.93
CA CYS A 555 -25.75 24.92 -15.02
C CYS A 555 -27.15 24.53 -14.54
N GLU A 556 -27.58 23.31 -14.86
CA GLU A 556 -28.83 22.71 -14.36
C GLU A 556 -28.51 21.41 -13.61
N GLY A 557 -29.05 21.25 -12.40
CA GLY A 557 -28.90 19.99 -11.64
C GLY A 557 -27.47 19.57 -11.31
N GLY A 558 -26.47 20.47 -11.40
CA GLY A 558 -25.05 20.17 -11.18
C GLY A 558 -24.22 19.96 -12.46
N VAL A 559 -24.88 19.85 -13.62
CA VAL A 559 -24.21 19.75 -14.93
C VAL A 559 -24.14 21.13 -15.56
N CYS A 560 -22.95 21.56 -15.97
CA CYS A 560 -22.73 22.84 -16.65
C CYS A 560 -22.44 22.60 -18.13
N ARG A 561 -23.04 23.41 -19.00
CA ARG A 561 -22.76 23.40 -20.45
C ARG A 561 -22.40 24.81 -20.89
N LYS A 562 -21.47 24.91 -21.86
CA LYS A 562 -21.10 26.19 -22.46
C LYS A 562 -22.34 26.76 -23.16
N ALA A 563 -22.69 28.00 -22.85
CA ALA A 563 -23.87 28.71 -23.33
C ALA A 563 -23.85 28.91 -24.84
#